data_AF-A0A4R7NUG9-F1
#
_entry.id   AF-A0A4R7NUG9-F1
#
_cell.length_a   1.000
_cell.length_b   1.000
_cell.length_c   1.000
_cell.angle_alpha   90.00
_cell.angle_beta   90.00
_cell.angle_gamma   90.00
#
_symmetry.space_group_name_H-M   'P 1'
#
loop_
_entity.id
_entity.type
_entity.pdbx_description
1 polymer ?
#
loop_
_entity_poly.entity_id
_entity_poly.type
_entity_poly.pdbx_seq_one_letter_code
_entity_poly.pdbx_strand_id
1 'polypeptide(L)'
;MLLYLLVFTVCLTILVGTVTMLMLSRTPRYRTEPEHLLTLFDKTLDKRVSVAEWHTLVDYPIRHDDYLENIRRRAQHVMEEHGRPWQVVQGGCLLSRTGRDELEALRDHLRARQAWREA
;
A
#
# COMPACT_ATOMS: atom_id res chain seq x y z
N MET A 1 25.12 -15.99 -46.81
CA MET A 1 23.98 -16.83 -46.38
C MET A 1 24.06 -17.20 -44.91
N LEU A 2 25.15 -17.85 -44.46
CA LEU A 2 25.31 -18.24 -43.04
C LEU A 2 25.33 -17.05 -42.07
N LEU A 3 25.99 -15.95 -42.44
CA LEU A 3 26.01 -14.72 -41.65
C LEU A 3 24.62 -14.07 -41.52
N TYR A 4 23.82 -14.12 -42.59
CA TYR A 4 22.43 -13.63 -42.56
C TYR A 4 21.57 -14.46 -41.60
N LEU A 5 21.66 -15.79 -41.68
CA LEU A 5 20.94 -16.68 -40.77
C LEU A 5 21.36 -16.46 -39.32
N LEU A 6 22.66 -16.29 -39.05
CA LEU A 6 23.18 -16.01 -37.71
C LEU A 6 22.60 -14.70 -37.15
N VAL A 7 22.68 -13.61 -37.92
CA VAL A 7 22.14 -12.30 -37.51
C VAL A 7 20.63 -12.39 -37.29
N PHE A 8 19.91 -13.06 -38.19
CA PHE A 8 18.47 -13.27 -38.08
C PHE A 8 18.10 -14.05 -36.80
N THR A 9 18.80 -15.15 -36.51
CA THR A 9 18.55 -15.95 -35.30
C THR A 9 18.86 -15.17 -34.03
N VAL A 10 19.93 -14.38 -34.01
CA VAL A 10 20.28 -13.53 -32.86
C VAL A 10 19.21 -12.47 -32.62
N CYS A 11 18.81 -11.75 -33.67
CA CYS A 11 17.72 -10.76 -33.57
C CYS A 11 16.40 -11.39 -33.12
N LEU A 12 16.03 -12.55 -33.68
CA LEU A 12 14.84 -13.28 -33.29
C LEU A 12 14.88 -13.67 -31.81
N THR A 13 16.03 -14.18 -31.34
CA THR A 13 16.21 -14.62 -29.95
C THR A 13 16.06 -13.45 -28.97
N ILE A 14 16.67 -12.30 -29.29
CA ILE A 14 16.54 -11.08 -28.48
C ILE A 14 15.09 -10.60 -28.44
N LEU A 15 14.40 -10.63 -29.58
CA LEU A 15 13.01 -10.16 -29.68
C LEU A 15 12.05 -11.08 -28.92
N VAL A 16 12.18 -12.39 -29.09
CA VAL A 16 11.38 -13.37 -28.34
C VAL A 16 11.71 -13.30 -26.84
N GLY A 17 12.99 -13.15 -26.47
CA GLY A 17 13.42 -13.00 -25.09
C GLY A 17 12.81 -11.78 -24.41
N THR A 18 12.86 -10.62 -25.06
CA THR A 18 12.28 -9.38 -24.52
C THR A 18 10.75 -9.45 -24.41
N VAL A 19 10.06 -9.98 -25.42
CA VAL A 19 8.60 -10.18 -25.38
C VAL A 19 8.21 -11.17 -24.28
N THR A 20 8.93 -12.27 -24.14
CA THR A 20 8.66 -13.26 -23.08
C THR A 20 8.89 -12.67 -21.70
N MET A 21 9.96 -11.89 -21.53
CA MET A 21 10.26 -11.23 -20.26
C MET A 21 9.22 -10.16 -19.90
N LEU A 22 8.70 -9.43 -20.89
CA LEU A 22 7.60 -8.49 -20.70
C LEU A 22 6.27 -9.19 -20.37
N MET A 23 5.97 -10.32 -21.01
CA MET A 23 4.79 -11.14 -20.69
C MET A 23 4.88 -11.75 -19.28
N LEU A 24 6.07 -12.16 -18.86
CA LEU A 24 6.33 -12.69 -17.52
C LEU A 24 6.39 -11.59 -16.46
N SER A 25 6.77 -10.38 -16.84
CA SER A 25 6.64 -9.17 -16.04
C SER A 25 5.16 -8.82 -15.90
N ARG A 26 4.47 -9.56 -15.04
CA ARG A 26 3.13 -9.22 -14.59
C ARG A 26 3.17 -7.77 -14.13
N THR A 27 2.41 -6.91 -14.81
CA THR A 27 2.23 -5.51 -14.42
C THR A 27 2.11 -5.45 -12.90
N PRO A 28 3.03 -4.78 -12.18
CA PRO A 28 2.94 -4.64 -10.74
C PRO A 28 1.75 -3.72 -10.49
N ARG A 29 0.56 -4.33 -10.42
CA ARG A 29 -0.63 -3.67 -9.92
C ARG A 29 -0.38 -3.51 -8.45
N TYR A 30 0.10 -2.33 -8.07
CA TYR A 30 0.20 -1.92 -6.67
C TYR A 30 -1.21 -1.95 -6.11
N ARG A 31 -1.60 -3.11 -5.57
CA ARG A 31 -2.90 -3.32 -4.97
C ARG A 31 -2.70 -3.05 -3.49
N THR A 32 -3.42 -2.07 -2.98
CA THR A 32 -3.47 -1.83 -1.54
C THR A 32 -4.14 -3.04 -0.90
N GLU A 33 -3.32 -3.93 -0.37
CA GLU A 33 -3.75 -5.10 0.37
C GLU A 33 -4.08 -4.69 1.82
N PRO A 34 -4.98 -5.41 2.49
CA PRO A 34 -5.33 -5.14 3.87
C PRO A 34 -4.10 -5.16 4.81
N GLU A 35 -3.08 -5.96 4.49
CA GLU A 35 -1.82 -6.01 5.22
C GLU A 35 -1.04 -4.68 5.18
N HIS A 36 -1.06 -3.97 4.05
CA HIS A 36 -0.41 -2.67 3.92
C HIS A 36 -1.09 -1.62 4.83
N LEU A 37 -2.41 -1.65 4.91
CA LEU A 37 -3.18 -0.78 5.82
C LEU A 37 -2.92 -1.11 7.28
N LEU A 38 -2.89 -2.39 7.65
CA LEU A 38 -2.55 -2.80 9.02
C LEU A 38 -1.14 -2.39 9.40
N THR A 39 -0.17 -2.60 8.51
CA THR A 39 1.22 -2.21 8.74
C THR A 39 1.33 -0.69 8.91
N LEU A 40 0.59 0.09 8.13
CA LEU A 40 0.51 1.54 8.31
C LEU A 40 -0.04 1.88 9.70
N PHE A 41 -1.16 1.26 10.11
CA PHE A 41 -1.81 1.54 11.40
C PHE A 41 -0.95 1.12 12.60
N ASP A 42 -0.25 0.00 12.52
CA ASP A 42 0.68 -0.41 13.57
C ASP A 42 1.86 0.58 13.66
N LYS A 43 2.45 0.97 12.52
CA LYS A 43 3.54 1.95 12.52
C LYS A 43 3.10 3.34 13.01
N THR A 44 1.86 3.77 12.77
CA THR A 44 1.35 5.04 13.32
C THR A 44 1.15 4.97 14.82
N LEU A 45 0.65 3.85 15.35
CA LEU A 45 0.53 3.62 16.79
C LEU A 45 1.90 3.58 17.48
N ASP A 46 2.89 2.99 16.81
CA ASP A 46 4.30 2.92 17.24
C ASP A 46 5.07 4.25 17.09
N LYS A 47 4.43 5.32 16.60
CA LYS A 47 5.04 6.63 16.35
C LYS A 47 6.18 6.61 15.31
N ARG A 48 6.19 5.62 14.41
CA ARG A 48 7.25 5.43 13.39
C ARG A 48 6.84 5.93 12.01
N VAL A 49 5.57 6.24 11.77
CA VAL A 49 5.08 6.73 10.48
C VAL A 49 5.32 8.23 10.29
N SER A 50 5.83 8.57 9.11
CA SER A 50 5.93 9.95 8.65
C SER A 50 4.59 10.44 8.06
N VAL A 51 4.37 11.75 8.08
CA VAL A 51 3.21 12.38 7.45
C VAL A 51 3.12 12.00 5.96
N ALA A 52 4.25 11.94 5.25
CA ALA A 52 4.30 11.56 3.84
C ALA A 52 3.86 10.11 3.59
N GLU A 53 4.29 9.16 4.43
CA GLU A 53 3.91 7.74 4.32
C GLU A 53 2.41 7.55 4.59
N TRP A 54 1.86 8.29 5.55
CA TRP A 54 0.41 8.34 5.79
C TRP A 54 -0.37 8.81 4.57
N HIS A 55 -0.02 9.98 4.03
CA HIS A 55 -0.70 10.54 2.84
C HIS A 55 -0.60 9.61 1.63
N THR A 56 0.54 8.95 1.43
CA THR A 56 0.74 8.04 0.30
C THR A 56 -0.27 6.90 0.27
N LEU A 57 -0.63 6.34 1.44
CA LEU A 57 -1.54 5.20 1.55
C LEU A 57 -2.99 5.61 1.83
N VAL A 58 -3.20 6.71 2.56
CA VAL A 58 -4.55 7.16 2.95
C VAL A 58 -5.17 8.06 1.88
N ASP A 59 -4.41 8.79 1.07
CA ASP A 59 -5.00 9.64 0.01
C ASP A 59 -5.25 8.87 -1.30
N TYR A 60 -4.74 7.63 -1.42
CA TYR A 60 -4.96 6.82 -2.62
C TYR A 60 -6.28 6.01 -2.52
N PRO A 61 -7.24 6.22 -3.44
CA PRO A 61 -8.54 5.55 -3.36
C PRO A 61 -8.44 4.06 -3.68
N ILE A 62 -9.09 3.23 -2.86
CA ILE A 62 -9.09 1.77 -2.99
C ILE A 62 -10.34 1.36 -3.77
N ARG A 63 -10.22 1.17 -5.09
CA ARG A 63 -11.37 0.88 -5.96
C ARG A 63 -11.80 -0.59 -5.96
N HIS A 64 -10.94 -1.49 -5.48
CA HIS A 64 -11.13 -2.93 -5.62
C HIS A 64 -11.79 -3.61 -4.40
N ASP A 65 -11.93 -2.91 -3.29
CA ASP A 65 -12.56 -3.42 -2.06
C ASP A 65 -13.24 -2.26 -1.32
N ASP A 66 -14.57 -2.20 -1.37
CA ASP A 66 -15.37 -1.16 -0.74
C ASP A 66 -15.20 -1.10 0.78
N TYR A 67 -14.87 -2.24 1.41
CA TYR A 67 -14.63 -2.30 2.85
C TYR A 67 -13.32 -1.62 3.23
N LEU A 68 -12.25 -1.88 2.47
CA LEU A 68 -10.96 -1.20 2.68
C LEU A 68 -11.07 0.30 2.40
N GLU A 69 -11.84 0.68 1.39
CA GLU A 69 -12.11 2.08 1.09
C GLU A 69 -12.90 2.78 2.22
N ASN A 70 -13.85 2.09 2.85
CA ASN A 70 -14.53 2.63 4.04
C ASN A 70 -13.58 2.77 5.25
N ILE A 71 -12.68 1.81 5.47
CA ILE A 71 -11.65 1.92 6.51
C ILE A 71 -10.72 3.09 6.23
N ARG A 72 -10.26 3.25 4.98
CA ARG A 72 -9.42 4.37 4.54
C ARG A 72 -10.12 5.70 4.82
N ARG A 73 -11.38 5.85 4.43
CA ARG A 73 -12.18 7.06 4.71
C ARG A 73 -12.29 7.34 6.21
N ARG A 74 -12.52 6.32 7.02
CA ARG A 74 -12.60 6.48 8.49
C ARG A 74 -11.25 6.89 9.08
N ALA A 75 -10.15 6.28 8.62
CA ALA A 75 -8.80 6.68 9.02
C ALA A 75 -8.48 8.13 8.60
N GLN A 76 -8.93 8.56 7.41
CA GLN A 76 -8.81 9.95 6.97
C GLN A 76 -9.58 10.90 7.89
N HIS A 77 -10.80 10.53 8.28
CA HIS A 77 -11.60 11.33 9.22
C HIS A 77 -10.93 11.45 10.60
N VAL A 78 -10.35 10.36 11.12
CA VAL A 78 -9.55 10.37 12.35
C VAL A 78 -8.35 11.33 12.22
N MET A 79 -7.71 11.39 11.06
CA MET A 79 -6.64 12.35 10.81
C MET A 79 -7.14 13.81 10.76
N GLU A 80 -8.31 14.05 10.18
CA GLU A 80 -8.90 15.39 10.09
C GLU A 80 -9.30 15.91 11.48
N GLU A 81 -9.87 15.06 12.33
CA GLU A 81 -10.35 15.45 13.67
C GLU A 81 -9.25 15.42 14.75
N HIS A 82 -8.31 14.49 14.62
CA HIS A 82 -7.33 14.19 15.68
C HIS A 82 -5.87 14.25 15.22
N GLY A 83 -5.63 14.61 13.96
CA GLY A 83 -4.30 14.79 13.39
C GLY A 83 -3.55 15.96 14.01
N ARG A 84 -2.29 15.70 14.33
CA ARG A 84 -1.33 16.72 14.77
C ARG A 84 -0.07 16.64 13.92
N PRO A 85 -0.16 16.90 12.61
CA PRO A 85 0.97 16.74 11.68
C PRO A 85 2.19 17.59 12.06
N TRP A 86 1.98 18.74 12.71
CA TRP A 86 3.07 19.60 13.21
C TRP A 86 3.89 18.97 14.34
N GLN A 87 3.32 18.05 15.13
CA GLN A 87 4.05 17.37 16.21
C GLN A 87 5.02 16.31 15.67
N VAL A 88 4.74 15.73 14.50
CA VAL A 88 5.61 14.72 13.86
C VAL A 88 6.96 15.33 13.47
N VAL A 89 6.98 16.57 13.01
CA VAL A 89 8.22 17.32 12.69
C VAL A 89 9.11 17.49 13.92
N GLN A 90 8.53 17.43 15.13
CA GLN A 90 9.24 17.51 16.41
C GLN A 90 9.50 16.14 17.07
N GLY A 91 9.29 15.03 16.34
CA GLY A 91 9.43 13.66 16.87
C GLY A 91 8.25 13.19 17.73
N GLY A 92 7.12 13.89 17.67
CA GLY A 92 5.88 13.56 18.35
C GLY A 92 4.99 12.58 17.56
N CYS A 93 3.82 12.27 18.12
CA CYS A 93 2.85 11.38 17.48
C CYS A 93 2.08 12.09 16.37
N LEU A 94 1.71 11.36 15.33
CA LEU A 94 0.88 11.86 14.22
C LEU A 94 -0.57 12.15 14.66
N LEU A 95 -1.07 11.39 15.64
CA LEU A 95 -2.44 11.48 16.14
C LEU A 95 -2.46 11.85 17.63
N SER A 96 -3.55 12.50 18.06
CA SER A 96 -3.88 12.72 19.47
C SER A 96 -4.06 11.37 20.21
N ARG A 97 -4.17 11.39 21.55
CA ARG A 97 -4.44 10.15 22.31
C ARG A 97 -5.77 9.51 21.86
N THR A 98 -6.83 10.30 21.79
CA THR A 98 -8.15 9.86 21.31
C THR A 98 -8.09 9.32 19.88
N GLY A 99 -7.36 9.99 18.98
CA GLY A 99 -7.20 9.50 17.60
C GLY A 99 -6.43 8.19 17.48
N ARG A 100 -5.50 7.92 18.42
CA ARG A 100 -4.82 6.61 18.48
C ARG A 100 -5.77 5.51 18.97
N ASP A 101 -6.60 5.79 19.96
CA ASP A 101 -7.58 4.83 20.47
C ASP A 101 -8.60 4.46 19.38
N GLU A 102 -9.06 5.43 18.59
CA GLU A 102 -9.95 5.20 17.45
C GLU A 102 -9.27 4.45 16.29
N LEU A 103 -8.00 4.75 16.01
CA LEU A 103 -7.23 4.03 15.01
C LEU A 103 -6.96 2.58 15.43
N GLU A 104 -6.74 2.34 16.72
CA GLU A 104 -6.60 1.00 17.30
C GLU A 104 -7.89 0.18 17.12
N ALA A 105 -9.05 0.76 17.42
CA ALA A 105 -10.34 0.10 17.16
C ALA A 105 -10.55 -0.23 15.66
N LEU A 106 -10.13 0.67 14.77
CA LEU A 106 -10.15 0.44 13.31
C LEU A 106 -9.24 -0.72 12.89
N ARG A 107 -8.02 -0.77 13.43
CA ARG A 107 -7.05 -1.85 13.18
C ARG A 107 -7.60 -3.20 13.65
N ASP A 108 -8.18 -3.25 14.84
CA ASP A 108 -8.67 -4.49 15.43
C ASP A 108 -9.87 -5.05 14.65
N HIS A 109 -10.76 -4.16 14.17
CA HIS A 109 -11.83 -4.55 13.25
C HIS A 109 -11.28 -5.11 11.92
N LEU A 110 -10.23 -4.51 11.35
CA LEU A 110 -9.61 -4.99 10.12
C LEU A 110 -8.93 -6.35 10.32
N ARG A 111 -8.21 -6.56 11.43
CA ARG A 111 -7.60 -7.84 11.79
C ARG A 111 -8.63 -8.94 11.96
N ALA A 112 -9.71 -8.66 12.70
CA ALA A 112 -10.79 -9.62 12.88
C ALA A 112 -11.33 -10.05 11.51
N ARG A 113 -11.62 -9.10 10.62
CA ARG A 113 -12.10 -9.36 9.26
C ARG A 113 -11.12 -10.21 8.43
N GLN A 114 -9.81 -10.00 8.56
CA GLN A 114 -8.81 -10.81 7.87
C GLN A 114 -8.77 -12.24 8.39
N ALA A 115 -8.81 -12.43 9.71
CA ALA A 115 -8.84 -13.76 10.31
C ALA A 115 -10.03 -14.60 9.83
N TRP A 116 -11.20 -13.97 9.60
CA TRP A 116 -12.37 -14.62 9.01
C TRP A 116 -12.21 -14.99 7.52
N ARG A 117 -11.31 -14.35 6.77
CA ARG A 117 -11.07 -14.68 5.34
C ARG A 117 -10.03 -15.80 5.17
N GLU A 118 -9.19 -16.03 6.18
CA GLU A 118 -8.11 -17.03 6.17
C GLU A 118 -8.52 -18.37 6.81
N ALA A 119 -9.65 -18.40 7.54
CA ALA A 119 -10.26 -19.59 8.13
C ALA A 119 -11.22 -20.30 7.17
#